data_AF-A0A7C3G9I4-F1
#
_entry.id   AF-A0A7C3G9I4-F1
#
_cell.length_a   1.000
_cell.length_b   1.000
_cell.length_c   1.000
_cell.angle_alpha   90.00
_cell.angle_beta   90.00
_cell.angle_gamma   90.00
#
_symmetry.space_group_name_H-M   'P 1'
#
loop_
_entity.id
_entity.type
_entity.pdbx_description
1 polymer ?
#
loop_
_entity_poly.entity_id
_entity_poly.type
_entity_poly.pdbx_seq_one_letter_code
_entity_poly.pdbx_strand_id
1 'polypeptide(L)'
;MAKKQRMNLADLEPSPTTPDPVVQSIAAPEAKRRGSKKRRARDWDKAHPPRTYKIPADFHARALAVRETIKGIAEYYNATADDVATALMTAALAAVQEGEIQLNFRPNPRSRKMTVEVVREGGWPQQELPEPKPRKKTKRFVLNYRWSKETHQRIAAVAQDAPIGAVAVLLLEAALEHVKAGKWGFRPRPVTSQQTVTVANSRKTRW
;
A
#
# COMPACT_ATOMS: atom_id res chain seq x y z
N MET A 1 -23.95 54.11 45.77
CA MET A 1 -25.20 54.71 46.33
C MET A 1 -26.19 54.80 45.16
N ALA A 2 -27.45 54.39 45.16
CA ALA A 2 -28.40 53.98 46.20
C ALA A 2 -29.54 53.14 45.58
N LYS A 3 -30.16 52.30 46.42
CA LYS A 3 -31.60 51.96 46.58
C LYS A 3 -32.51 51.95 45.33
N LYS A 4 -33.13 50.82 44.96
CA LYS A 4 -34.31 50.16 45.60
C LYS A 4 -35.65 50.80 45.19
N GLN A 5 -36.40 50.10 44.33
CA GLN A 5 -37.88 50.06 44.26
C GLN A 5 -38.20 48.64 43.75
N ARG A 6 -38.73 47.66 44.50
CA ARG A 6 -39.96 47.49 45.31
C ARG A 6 -41.29 47.51 44.52
N MET A 7 -41.85 46.30 44.39
CA MET A 7 -43.26 45.89 44.54
C MET A 7 -44.22 46.29 43.42
N ASN A 8 -45.30 45.57 43.09
CA ASN A 8 -45.85 44.22 43.29
C ASN A 8 -47.23 44.32 42.59
N LEU A 9 -47.73 43.25 41.98
CA LEU A 9 -49.18 42.97 41.87
C LEU A 9 -49.25 41.49 41.45
N ALA A 10 -49.54 40.55 42.37
CA ALA A 10 -50.91 40.11 42.70
C ALA A 10 -51.63 39.64 41.42
N ASP A 11 -52.16 38.44 41.28
CA ASP A 11 -52.58 37.38 42.20
C ASP A 11 -52.89 36.14 41.32
N LEU A 12 -53.16 35.01 41.98
CA LEU A 12 -53.83 33.78 41.48
C LEU A 12 -52.93 32.57 41.19
N GLU A 13 -52.52 31.90 42.28
CA GLU A 13 -52.61 30.44 42.41
C GLU A 13 -53.98 30.13 43.06
N PRO A 14 -54.69 29.04 42.68
CA PRO A 14 -54.31 27.72 43.20
C PRO A 14 -54.39 26.56 42.18
N SER A 15 -53.30 25.77 42.11
CA SER A 15 -53.16 24.28 42.15
C SER A 15 -54.40 23.36 41.94
N PRO A 16 -54.23 22.03 41.77
CA PRO A 16 -53.28 21.26 40.95
C PRO A 16 -54.01 20.14 40.16
N THR A 17 -53.55 19.77 38.96
CA THR A 17 -53.96 18.48 38.36
C THR A 17 -52.84 17.91 37.51
N THR A 18 -52.07 17.01 38.12
CA THR A 18 -51.28 16.01 37.38
C THR A 18 -52.25 14.95 36.86
N PRO A 19 -52.13 14.55 35.59
CA PRO A 19 -51.88 13.13 35.37
C PRO A 19 -50.72 12.87 34.38
N ASP A 20 -49.83 12.01 34.86
CA ASP A 20 -48.96 11.04 34.18
C ASP A 20 -47.96 11.48 33.09
N PRO A 21 -46.65 11.28 33.32
CA PRO A 21 -45.70 11.23 32.22
C PRO A 21 -45.91 9.93 31.44
N VAL A 22 -46.39 10.05 30.20
CA VAL A 22 -46.27 8.98 29.20
C VAL A 22 -44.78 8.70 29.01
N VAL A 23 -44.31 7.63 29.64
CA VAL A 23 -42.99 7.04 29.38
C VAL A 23 -43.01 6.54 27.95
N GLN A 24 -42.62 7.40 27.00
CA GLN A 24 -42.18 6.96 25.69
C GLN A 24 -40.88 6.18 25.88
N SER A 25 -41.01 4.86 26.05
CA SER A 25 -39.93 3.91 25.83
C SER A 25 -39.44 4.06 24.40
N ILE A 26 -38.45 4.94 24.19
CA ILE A 26 -37.68 4.99 22.95
C ILE A 26 -36.82 3.73 22.96
N ALA A 27 -37.38 2.67 22.40
CA ALA A 27 -36.67 1.44 22.10
C ALA A 27 -35.36 1.80 21.37
N ALA A 28 -34.26 1.25 21.87
CA ALA A 28 -32.93 1.43 21.33
C ALA A 28 -32.94 1.27 19.80
N PRO A 29 -32.20 2.11 19.04
CA PRO A 29 -32.10 1.93 17.61
C PRO A 29 -31.48 0.57 17.33
N GLU A 30 -32.31 -0.31 16.79
CA GLU A 30 -31.99 -1.65 16.32
C GLU A 30 -30.70 -1.57 15.52
N ALA A 31 -29.64 -2.20 16.06
CA ALA A 31 -28.33 -2.23 15.47
C ALA A 31 -28.46 -2.85 14.08
N LYS A 32 -28.47 -1.97 13.07
CA LYS A 32 -28.50 -2.27 11.63
C LYS A 32 -27.46 -3.35 11.38
N ARG A 33 -27.90 -4.61 11.34
CA ARG A 33 -27.06 -5.78 11.11
C ARG A 33 -26.31 -5.49 9.82
N ARG A 34 -25.02 -5.21 9.94
CA ARG A 34 -24.11 -5.03 8.81
C ARG A 34 -24.13 -6.36 8.07
N GLY A 35 -25.01 -6.48 7.08
CA GLY A 35 -25.04 -7.63 6.18
C GLY A 35 -23.61 -7.87 5.73
N SER A 36 -23.08 -9.05 6.09
CA SER A 36 -21.74 -9.44 5.71
C SER A 36 -21.72 -9.46 4.19
N LYS A 37 -21.16 -8.41 3.58
CA LYS A 37 -20.96 -8.36 2.13
C LYS A 37 -20.20 -9.64 1.78
N LYS A 38 -20.86 -10.58 1.10
CA LYS A 38 -20.29 -11.85 0.64
C LYS A 38 -18.99 -11.48 -0.05
N ARG A 39 -17.86 -11.74 0.62
CA ARG A 39 -16.53 -11.39 0.09
C ARG A 39 -16.42 -12.17 -1.20
N ARG A 40 -16.25 -11.47 -2.33
CA ARG A 40 -15.97 -12.12 -3.62
C ARG A 40 -14.88 -13.17 -3.39
N ALA A 41 -15.06 -14.35 -3.97
CA ALA A 41 -14.04 -15.40 -3.91
C ALA A 41 -12.72 -14.83 -4.43
N ARG A 42 -11.80 -14.54 -3.51
CA ARG A 42 -10.48 -13.95 -3.79
C ARG A 42 -9.46 -15.02 -4.12
N ASP A 43 -9.90 -16.15 -4.68
CA ASP A 43 -9.01 -17.30 -4.86
C ASP A 43 -7.94 -17.00 -5.91
N TRP A 44 -8.27 -16.19 -6.91
CA TRP A 44 -7.27 -15.64 -7.84
C TRP A 44 -6.25 -14.73 -7.14
N ASP A 45 -6.70 -13.82 -6.25
CA ASP A 45 -5.80 -12.93 -5.48
C ASP A 45 -4.90 -13.71 -4.52
N LYS A 46 -5.40 -14.80 -3.93
CA LYS A 46 -4.61 -15.70 -3.07
C LYS A 46 -3.55 -16.45 -3.88
N ALA A 47 -3.88 -16.85 -5.11
CA ALA A 47 -2.93 -17.52 -6.00
C ALA A 47 -1.85 -16.56 -6.55
N HIS A 48 -2.17 -15.26 -6.66
CA HIS A 48 -1.28 -14.24 -7.25
C HIS A 48 -1.02 -13.07 -6.29
N PRO A 49 -0.40 -13.33 -5.12
CA PRO A 49 -0.15 -12.29 -4.14
C PRO A 49 0.86 -11.26 -4.67
N PRO A 50 0.65 -9.96 -4.42
CA PRO A 50 1.56 -8.93 -4.90
C PRO A 50 2.88 -8.98 -4.14
N ARG A 51 3.99 -8.77 -4.87
CA ARG A 51 5.35 -8.79 -4.33
C ARG A 51 5.72 -7.39 -3.86
N THR A 52 6.01 -7.31 -2.58
CA THR A 52 6.23 -6.04 -1.87
C THR A 52 7.71 -5.84 -1.58
N TYR A 53 8.29 -4.75 -2.08
CA TYR A 53 9.71 -4.41 -1.95
C TYR A 53 9.89 -3.15 -1.14
N LYS A 54 10.74 -3.21 -0.11
CA LYS A 54 11.12 -2.04 0.69
C LYS A 54 12.21 -1.28 -0.03
N ILE A 55 11.99 0.00 -0.27
CA ILE A 55 12.94 0.84 -1.01
C ILE A 55 13.77 1.66 -0.01
N PRO A 56 15.11 1.65 -0.12
CA PRO A 56 15.96 2.54 0.67
C PRO A 56 15.66 4.01 0.39
N ALA A 57 15.86 4.89 1.38
CA ALA A 57 15.50 6.31 1.28
C ALA A 57 16.12 6.99 0.04
N ASP A 58 17.35 6.64 -0.30
CA ASP A 58 18.09 7.20 -1.44
C ASP A 58 17.41 6.96 -2.79
N PHE A 59 16.56 5.93 -2.88
CA PHE A 59 15.85 5.55 -4.11
C PHE A 59 14.38 5.95 -4.13
N HIS A 60 13.86 6.66 -3.12
CA HIS A 60 12.44 7.01 -3.04
C HIS A 60 11.98 7.90 -4.20
N ALA A 61 12.74 8.94 -4.54
CA ALA A 61 12.39 9.85 -5.63
C ALA A 61 12.35 9.13 -6.98
N ARG A 62 13.36 8.30 -7.27
CA ARG A 62 13.42 7.50 -8.51
C ARG A 62 12.27 6.51 -8.59
N ALA A 63 11.98 5.82 -7.49
CA ALA A 63 10.88 4.86 -7.46
C ALA A 63 9.52 5.51 -7.68
N LEU A 64 9.31 6.75 -7.21
CA LEU A 64 8.10 7.50 -7.47
C LEU A 64 7.97 7.85 -8.96
N ALA A 65 9.03 8.37 -9.58
CA ALA A 65 9.06 8.69 -11.01
C ALA A 65 8.83 7.45 -11.89
N VAL A 66 9.47 6.33 -11.56
CA VAL A 66 9.26 5.04 -12.25
C VAL A 66 7.80 4.59 -12.14
N ARG A 67 7.20 4.67 -10.94
CA ARG A 67 5.81 4.29 -10.72
C ARG A 67 4.84 5.16 -11.53
N GLU A 68 5.05 6.46 -11.57
CA GLU A 68 4.22 7.39 -12.34
C GLU A 68 4.34 7.13 -13.85
N THR A 69 5.57 6.88 -14.33
CA THR A 69 5.82 6.55 -15.74
C THR A 69 5.12 5.26 -16.14
N ILE A 70 5.25 4.20 -15.34
CA ILE A 70 4.56 2.91 -15.59
C ILE A 70 3.05 3.10 -15.61
N LYS A 71 2.50 3.92 -14.70
CA LYS A 71 1.07 4.23 -14.68
C LYS A 71 0.62 4.93 -15.96
N GLY A 72 1.39 5.91 -16.44
CA GLY A 72 1.09 6.62 -17.69
C GLY A 72 1.13 5.70 -18.91
N ILE A 73 2.10 4.79 -18.98
CA ILE A 73 2.19 3.78 -20.06
C ILE A 73 0.98 2.83 -20.01
N ALA A 74 0.61 2.37 -18.81
CA ALA A 74 -0.53 1.49 -18.63
C ALA A 74 -1.85 2.14 -19.09
N GLU A 75 -2.05 3.42 -18.76
CA GLU A 75 -3.19 4.22 -19.23
C GLU A 75 -3.18 4.38 -20.76
N TYR A 76 -2.02 4.65 -21.36
CA TYR A 76 -1.89 4.81 -22.80
C TYR A 76 -2.23 3.52 -23.58
N TYR A 77 -1.75 2.37 -23.12
CA TYR A 77 -2.01 1.07 -23.78
C TYR A 77 -3.28 0.36 -23.31
N ASN A 78 -4.07 0.99 -22.43
CA ASN A 78 -5.25 0.39 -21.79
C ASN A 78 -4.93 -0.98 -21.15
N ALA A 79 -3.80 -1.05 -20.47
CA ALA A 79 -3.29 -2.23 -19.78
C ALA A 79 -3.22 -1.99 -18.26
N THR A 80 -2.96 -3.03 -17.47
CA THR A 80 -2.73 -2.83 -16.03
C THR A 80 -1.28 -2.43 -15.77
N ALA A 81 -1.05 -1.64 -14.71
CA ALA A 81 0.32 -1.28 -14.30
C ALA A 81 1.17 -2.52 -13.95
N ASP A 82 0.54 -3.58 -13.44
CA ASP A 82 1.19 -4.86 -13.15
C ASP A 82 1.67 -5.55 -14.44
N ASP A 83 0.88 -5.53 -15.52
CA ASP A 83 1.27 -6.11 -16.81
C ASP A 83 2.47 -5.37 -17.43
N VAL A 84 2.42 -4.04 -17.42
CA VAL A 84 3.51 -3.19 -17.93
C VAL A 84 4.77 -3.40 -17.10
N ALA A 85 4.67 -3.37 -15.77
CA ALA A 85 5.81 -3.60 -14.89
C ALA A 85 6.40 -5.01 -15.08
N THR A 86 5.57 -6.03 -15.28
CA THR A 86 6.01 -7.40 -15.55
C THR A 86 6.76 -7.50 -16.88
N ALA A 87 6.23 -6.89 -17.94
CA ALA A 87 6.87 -6.86 -19.25
C ALA A 87 8.25 -6.18 -19.19
N LEU A 88 8.31 -4.99 -18.59
CA LEU A 88 9.56 -4.24 -18.41
C LEU A 88 10.58 -5.01 -17.58
N MET A 89 10.16 -5.59 -16.46
CA MET A 89 11.05 -6.37 -15.59
C MET A 89 11.59 -7.61 -16.29
N THR A 90 10.75 -8.29 -17.08
CA THR A 90 11.18 -9.48 -17.84
C THR A 90 12.22 -9.12 -18.90
N ALA A 91 12.00 -8.03 -19.64
CA ALA A 91 12.97 -7.51 -20.61
C ALA A 91 14.27 -7.07 -19.93
N ALA A 92 14.18 -6.34 -18.81
CA ALA A 92 15.34 -5.89 -18.05
C ALA A 92 16.21 -7.07 -17.57
N LEU A 93 15.59 -8.12 -17.05
CA LEU A 93 16.30 -9.30 -16.58
C LEU A 93 16.99 -10.05 -17.73
N ALA A 94 16.36 -10.13 -18.91
CA ALA A 94 17.00 -10.70 -20.09
C ALA A 94 18.22 -9.87 -20.53
N ALA A 95 18.08 -8.55 -20.59
CA ALA A 95 19.16 -7.63 -20.94
C ALA A 95 20.34 -7.66 -19.94
N VAL A 96 20.08 -7.94 -18.65
CA VAL A 96 21.14 -8.19 -17.67
C VAL A 96 21.87 -9.50 -17.95
N GLN A 97 21.15 -10.57 -18.33
CA GLN A 97 21.76 -11.85 -18.69
C GLN A 97 22.61 -11.76 -19.96
N GLU A 98 22.19 -10.94 -20.92
CA GLU A 98 22.92 -10.66 -22.16
C GLU A 98 24.10 -9.68 -21.96
N GLY A 99 24.19 -9.04 -20.79
CA GLY A 99 25.24 -8.07 -20.47
C GLY A 99 25.01 -6.66 -21.03
N GLU A 100 23.83 -6.37 -21.61
CA GLU A 100 23.45 -5.04 -22.08
C GLU A 100 23.25 -4.06 -20.91
N ILE A 101 22.72 -4.55 -19.78
CA ILE A 101 22.54 -3.78 -18.55
C ILE A 101 23.52 -4.27 -17.49
N GLN A 102 24.43 -3.40 -17.06
CA GLN A 102 25.36 -3.66 -15.96
C GLN A 102 24.92 -2.92 -14.70
N LEU A 103 24.64 -3.66 -13.63
CA LEU A 103 24.26 -3.09 -12.34
C LEU A 103 25.48 -3.01 -11.42
N ASN A 104 25.95 -1.78 -11.18
CA ASN A 104 27.06 -1.53 -10.26
C ASN A 104 26.53 -1.22 -8.85
N PHE A 105 26.51 -2.23 -7.98
CA PHE A 105 26.17 -2.03 -6.57
C PHE A 105 27.45 -1.79 -5.76
N ARG A 106 27.60 -0.58 -5.22
CA ARG A 106 28.62 -0.31 -4.20
C ARG A 106 28.01 -0.56 -2.82
N PRO A 107 28.48 -1.58 -2.07
CA PRO A 107 27.98 -1.83 -0.72
C PRO A 107 28.26 -0.59 0.14
N ASN A 108 27.22 -0.08 0.81
CA ASN A 108 27.38 1.04 1.71
C ASN A 108 28.21 0.60 2.92
N PRO A 109 29.39 1.20 3.20
CA PRO A 109 30.20 0.80 4.34
C PRO A 109 29.46 0.98 5.67
N ARG A 110 28.50 1.91 5.75
CA ARG A 110 27.67 2.15 6.94
C ARG A 110 26.58 1.10 7.18
N SER A 111 26.28 0.24 6.20
CA SER A 111 25.28 -0.83 6.35
C SER A 111 25.88 -2.18 6.73
N ARG A 112 27.22 -2.27 6.87
CA ARG A 112 27.86 -3.49 7.37
C ARG A 112 27.47 -3.72 8.82
N LYS A 113 26.85 -4.86 9.10
CA LYS A 113 26.61 -5.32 10.47
C LYS A 113 27.89 -5.98 10.97
N MET A 114 28.38 -5.56 12.12
CA MET A 114 29.47 -6.25 12.81
C MET A 114 28.88 -7.38 13.64
N THR A 115 29.51 -8.56 13.61
CA THR A 115 29.25 -9.63 14.56
C THR A 115 30.06 -9.32 15.82
N VAL A 116 29.39 -9.29 16.98
CA VAL A 116 30.05 -9.05 18.26
C VAL A 116 30.01 -10.37 19.04
N GLU A 117 31.18 -10.84 19.46
CA GLU A 117 31.32 -11.99 20.35
C GLU A 117 31.63 -11.50 21.77
N VAL A 118 31.07 -12.17 22.77
CA VAL A 118 31.31 -11.84 24.18
C VAL A 118 32.48 -12.69 24.67
N VAL A 119 33.61 -12.05 24.96
CA VAL A 119 34.80 -12.69 25.51
C VAL A 119 34.84 -12.47 27.02
N ARG A 120 35.02 -13.54 27.81
CA ARG A 120 35.23 -13.50 29.27
C ARG A 120 36.72 -13.53 29.57
N GLU A 121 37.38 -12.40 29.41
CA GLU A 121 38.72 -12.18 29.98
C GLU A 121 38.59 -11.20 31.15
N GLY A 122 39.27 -11.47 32.26
CA GLY A 122 39.21 -10.59 33.44
C GLY A 122 39.96 -9.28 33.20
N GLY A 123 39.45 -8.16 33.72
CA GLY A 123 40.15 -6.87 33.68
C GLY A 123 39.59 -5.81 32.74
N TRP A 124 38.45 -6.06 32.08
CA TRP A 124 37.79 -5.00 31.30
C TRP A 124 37.19 -3.93 32.21
N PRO A 125 37.43 -2.64 31.94
CA PRO A 125 36.81 -1.55 32.69
C PRO A 125 35.28 -1.62 32.51
N GLN A 126 34.54 -1.30 33.57
CA GLN A 126 33.08 -1.24 33.52
C GLN A 126 32.67 -0.16 32.51
N GLN A 127 32.11 -0.59 31.38
CA GLN A 127 31.68 0.29 30.30
C GLN A 127 30.16 0.46 30.35
N GLU A 128 29.69 1.70 30.33
CA GLU A 128 28.27 1.99 30.22
C GLU A 128 27.76 1.60 28.82
N LEU A 129 26.73 0.77 28.78
CA LEU A 129 26.09 0.37 27.53
C LEU A 129 25.35 1.58 26.95
N PRO A 130 25.56 1.93 25.67
CA PRO A 130 24.87 3.05 25.06
C PRO A 130 23.36 2.77 25.01
N GLU A 131 22.56 3.70 25.53
CA GLU A 131 21.11 3.58 25.46
C GLU A 131 20.60 3.66 24.01
N PRO A 132 19.63 2.81 23.63
CA PRO A 132 19.11 2.80 22.27
C PRO A 132 18.36 4.12 21.97
N LYS A 133 18.93 4.95 21.11
CA LYS A 133 18.26 6.18 20.65
C LYS A 133 16.92 5.84 19.98
N PRO A 134 15.81 6.53 20.32
CA PRO A 134 14.52 6.28 19.70
C PRO A 134 14.59 6.55 18.20
N ARG A 135 14.30 5.52 17.40
CA ARG A 135 14.33 5.63 15.94
C ARG A 135 13.13 6.46 15.46
N LYS A 136 13.40 7.57 14.78
CA LYS A 136 12.36 8.33 14.07
C LYS A 136 11.70 7.41 13.04
N LYS A 137 10.35 7.37 13.01
CA LYS A 137 9.58 6.58 12.03
C LYS A 137 9.70 7.23 10.65
N THR A 138 10.73 6.89 9.89
CA THR A 138 10.84 7.32 8.49
C THR A 138 9.70 6.69 7.68
N LYS A 139 9.03 7.48 6.83
CA LYS A 139 8.00 6.97 5.91
C LYS A 139 8.60 5.84 5.09
N ARG A 140 8.03 4.65 5.20
CA ARG A 140 8.48 3.47 4.45
C ARG A 140 7.85 3.55 3.06
N PHE A 141 8.67 3.86 2.05
CA PHE A 141 8.24 3.74 0.67
C PHE A 141 8.37 2.28 0.21
N VAL A 142 7.33 1.80 -0.45
CA VAL A 142 7.17 0.39 -0.78
C VAL A 142 6.71 0.28 -2.22
N LEU A 143 7.42 -0.52 -3.02
CA LEU A 143 7.02 -0.89 -4.37
C LEU A 143 6.21 -2.17 -4.29
N ASN A 144 5.06 -2.21 -4.96
CA ASN A 144 4.19 -3.38 -4.96
C ASN A 144 3.75 -3.69 -6.38
N TYR A 145 4.23 -4.81 -6.91
CA TYR A 145 3.87 -5.30 -8.25
C TYR A 145 3.56 -6.80 -8.21
N ARG A 146 2.67 -7.25 -9.08
CA ARG A 146 2.33 -8.67 -9.22
C ARG A 146 3.14 -9.30 -10.35
N TRP A 147 4.11 -10.12 -10.02
CA TRP A 147 4.86 -10.95 -10.97
C TRP A 147 5.17 -12.34 -10.39
N SER A 148 5.62 -13.26 -11.24
CA SER A 148 5.84 -14.66 -10.90
C SER A 148 6.91 -14.84 -9.81
N LYS A 149 6.87 -16.00 -9.14
CA LYS A 149 7.89 -16.37 -8.14
C LYS A 149 9.28 -16.46 -8.79
N GLU A 150 9.34 -16.92 -10.04
CA GLU A 150 10.56 -17.02 -10.81
C GLU A 150 11.19 -15.65 -11.07
N THR A 151 10.40 -14.66 -11.51
CA THR A 151 10.87 -13.28 -11.69
C THR A 151 11.44 -12.73 -10.38
N HIS A 152 10.74 -12.95 -9.27
CA HIS A 152 11.23 -12.55 -7.94
C HIS A 152 12.57 -13.20 -7.58
N GLN A 153 12.73 -14.50 -7.84
CA GLN A 153 13.97 -15.23 -7.60
C GLN A 153 15.11 -14.72 -8.47
N ARG A 154 14.86 -14.41 -9.74
CA ARG A 154 15.85 -13.81 -10.65
C ARG A 154 16.30 -12.44 -10.15
N ILE A 155 15.37 -11.58 -9.72
CA ILE A 155 15.73 -10.28 -9.11
C ILE A 155 16.58 -10.49 -7.85
N ALA A 156 16.23 -11.45 -6.99
CA ALA A 156 17.00 -11.76 -5.79
C ALA A 156 18.40 -12.29 -6.11
N ALA A 157 18.55 -13.10 -7.16
CA ALA A 157 19.84 -13.60 -7.63
C ALA A 157 20.73 -12.47 -8.16
N VAL A 158 20.15 -11.51 -8.89
CA VAL A 158 20.85 -10.31 -9.37
C VAL A 158 21.23 -9.37 -8.23
N ALA A 159 20.40 -9.29 -7.19
CA ALA A 159 20.62 -8.39 -6.06
C ALA A 159 21.88 -8.74 -5.25
N GLN A 160 22.21 -10.03 -5.08
CA GLN A 160 23.31 -10.51 -4.23
C GLN A 160 23.31 -9.80 -2.86
N ASP A 161 24.25 -8.87 -2.63
CA ASP A 161 24.40 -8.10 -1.38
C ASP A 161 23.61 -6.77 -1.33
N ALA A 162 22.99 -6.37 -2.45
CA ALA A 162 22.24 -5.13 -2.57
C ALA A 162 20.79 -5.28 -2.07
N PRO A 163 20.17 -4.19 -1.59
CA PRO A 163 18.76 -4.22 -1.24
C PRO A 163 17.89 -4.50 -2.47
N ILE A 164 17.19 -5.63 -2.45
CA ILE A 164 16.33 -6.13 -3.55
C ILE A 164 15.39 -5.04 -4.10
N GLY A 165 14.85 -4.18 -3.24
CA GLY A 165 13.98 -3.08 -3.67
C GLY A 165 14.67 -2.00 -4.49
N ALA A 166 15.96 -1.72 -4.23
CA ALA A 166 16.73 -0.79 -5.05
C ALA A 166 17.04 -1.41 -6.43
N VAL A 167 17.38 -2.71 -6.44
CA VAL A 167 17.65 -3.46 -7.68
C VAL A 167 16.42 -3.45 -8.58
N ALA A 168 15.24 -3.72 -8.02
CA ALA A 168 13.99 -3.67 -8.77
C ALA A 168 13.70 -2.28 -9.37
N VAL A 169 13.99 -1.20 -8.64
CA VAL A 169 13.82 0.16 -9.16
C VAL A 169 14.79 0.45 -10.30
N LEU A 170 16.07 0.09 -10.15
CA LEU A 170 17.09 0.28 -11.18
C LEU A 170 16.81 -0.50 -12.47
N LEU A 171 16.34 -1.74 -12.34
CA LEU A 171 15.95 -2.55 -13.50
C LEU A 171 14.78 -1.92 -14.26
N LEU A 172 13.77 -1.41 -13.55
CA LEU A 172 12.64 -0.73 -14.18
C LEU A 172 13.03 0.61 -14.78
N GLU A 173 13.91 1.37 -14.11
CA GLU A 173 14.46 2.63 -14.61
C GLU A 173 15.21 2.41 -15.92
N ALA A 174 16.14 1.45 -15.97
CA ALA A 174 16.87 1.08 -17.18
C ALA A 174 15.93 0.62 -18.30
N ALA A 175 14.94 -0.24 -17.99
CA ALA A 175 13.97 -0.66 -18.99
C ALA A 175 13.20 0.52 -19.61
N LEU A 176 12.80 1.49 -18.79
CA LEU A 176 12.12 2.71 -19.25
C LEU A 176 13.05 3.57 -20.10
N GLU A 177 14.34 3.65 -19.80
CA GLU A 177 15.32 4.36 -20.62
C GLU A 177 15.46 3.71 -22.00
N HIS A 178 15.51 2.37 -22.10
CA HIS A 178 15.57 1.66 -23.37
C HIS A 178 14.28 1.84 -24.20
N VAL A 179 13.12 1.90 -23.55
CA VAL A 179 11.85 2.23 -24.21
C VAL A 179 11.85 3.67 -24.73
N LYS A 180 12.29 4.63 -23.92
CA LYS A 180 12.40 6.05 -24.32
C LYS A 180 13.38 6.26 -25.46
N ALA A 181 14.47 5.49 -25.48
CA ALA A 181 15.44 5.47 -26.57
C ALA A 181 14.92 4.80 -27.85
N GLY A 182 13.71 4.22 -27.83
CA GLY A 182 13.12 3.53 -28.98
C GLY A 182 13.75 2.16 -29.27
N LYS A 183 14.64 1.66 -28.41
CA LYS A 183 15.22 0.32 -28.56
C LYS A 183 14.18 -0.77 -28.30
N TRP A 184 13.32 -0.53 -27.31
CA TRP A 184 12.27 -1.47 -26.91
C TRP A 184 10.89 -0.87 -27.17
N GLY A 185 9.98 -1.72 -27.66
CA GLY A 185 8.60 -1.33 -27.95
C GLY A 185 7.60 -2.23 -27.23
N PHE A 186 6.43 -1.69 -26.91
CA PHE A 186 5.32 -2.49 -26.41
C PHE A 186 4.52 -3.07 -27.58
N ARG A 187 4.27 -4.38 -27.54
CA ARG A 187 3.36 -5.04 -28.47
C ARG A 187 2.05 -5.35 -27.75
N PRO A 188 0.99 -4.54 -27.93
CA PRO A 188 -0.29 -4.78 -27.25
C PRO A 188 -0.85 -6.13 -27.68
N ARG A 189 -1.24 -6.96 -26.70
CA ARG A 189 -2.00 -8.19 -26.93
C ARG A 189 -3.41 -7.97 -26.40
N PRO A 190 -4.46 -8.08 -27.23
CA PRO A 190 -5.82 -7.93 -26.75
C PRO A 190 -6.14 -9.09 -25.80
N VAL A 191 -6.54 -8.76 -24.57
CA VAL A 191 -7.11 -9.74 -23.64
C VAL A 191 -8.61 -9.77 -23.89
N THR A 192 -9.10 -10.83 -24.53
CA THR A 192 -10.54 -11.01 -24.74
C THR A 192 -11.22 -11.29 -23.40
N SER A 193 -11.79 -10.27 -22.76
CA SER A 193 -12.67 -10.49 -21.61
C SER A 193 -14.02 -10.99 -22.11
N GLN A 194 -14.39 -12.23 -21.81
CA GLN A 194 -15.75 -12.68 -22.07
C GLN A 194 -16.70 -12.01 -21.08
N GLN A 195 -17.52 -11.07 -21.56
CA GLN A 195 -18.61 -10.52 -20.77
C GLN A 195 -19.85 -11.40 -20.94
N THR A 196 -20.26 -12.09 -19.88
CA THR A 196 -21.54 -12.78 -19.85
C THR A 196 -22.63 -11.75 -19.55
N VAL A 197 -23.42 -11.38 -20.55
CA VAL A 197 -24.62 -10.54 -20.37
C VAL A 197 -25.80 -11.46 -20.04
N THR A 198 -26.19 -11.52 -18.77
CA THR A 198 -27.43 -12.21 -18.37
C THR A 198 -28.60 -11.25 -18.55
N VAL A 199 -29.39 -11.45 -19.60
CA VAL A 199 -30.66 -10.73 -19.78
C VAL A 199 -31.69 -11.39 -18.87
N ALA A 200 -32.02 -10.74 -17.75
CA ALA A 200 -33.11 -11.17 -16.89
C ALA A 200 -34.45 -10.92 -17.59
N ASN A 201 -35.02 -11.97 -18.18
CA ASN A 201 -36.33 -11.90 -18.83
C ASN A 201 -37.43 -11.89 -17.75
N SER A 202 -37.77 -10.71 -17.23
CA SER A 202 -38.86 -10.53 -16.28
C SER A 202 -40.21 -10.59 -17.01
N ARG A 203 -40.68 -11.78 -17.36
CA ARG A 203 -42.11 -11.95 -17.71
C ARG A 203 -42.90 -11.89 -16.42
N LYS A 204 -43.48 -10.71 -16.16
CA LYS A 204 -44.58 -10.51 -15.21
C LYS A 204 -45.72 -11.44 -15.61
N THR A 205 -45.91 -12.51 -14.86
CA THR A 205 -47.19 -13.23 -14.81
C THR A 205 -48.23 -12.23 -14.30
N ARG A 206 -49.20 -11.91 -15.16
CA ARG A 206 -50.36 -11.10 -14.81
C ARG A 206 -51.59 -11.93 -15.14
N TRP A 207 -52.32 -12.21 -14.07
CA TRP A 207 -53.69 -12.73 -13.96
C TRP A 207 -53.86 -14.21 -14.27
#